data_AF-A0A3D5UWL3-F1
#
_entry.id   AF-A0A3D5UWL3-F1
#
_cell.length_a   1.000
_cell.length_b   1.000
_cell.length_c   1.000
_cell.angle_alpha   90.00
_cell.angle_beta   90.00
_cell.angle_gamma   90.00
#
_symmetry.space_group_name_H-M   'P 1'
#
loop_
_entity.id
_entity.type
_entity.pdbx_description
1 polymer ?
#
loop_
_entity_poly.entity_id
_entity_poly.type
_entity_poly.pdbx_seq_one_letter_code
_entity_poly.pdbx_strand_id
1 'polypeptide(L)' 'APFPAQRPMIAPLTSAGAKQNQAEFMQLWAGQAARLAKAEPAAEKTRRLMEAAEKLLGKET' A
#
# COMPACT_ATOMS: atom_id res chain seq x y z
N ALA A 1 -1.24 11.66 -25.13
CA ALA A 1 -1.68 12.80 -24.30
C ALA A 1 -0.68 13.01 -23.16
N PRO A 2 -0.45 14.24 -22.68
CA PRO A 2 0.42 14.48 -21.52
C PRO A 2 -0.25 14.02 -20.22
N PHE A 3 0.55 13.73 -19.21
CA PHE A 3 0.04 13.52 -17.85
C PHE A 3 -0.71 14.78 -17.38
N PRO A 4 -1.89 14.65 -16.74
CA PRO A 4 -2.54 13.42 -16.25
C PRO A 4 -3.70 12.90 -17.12
N ALA A 5 -3.77 13.24 -18.42
CA ALA A 5 -4.93 12.97 -19.27
C ALA A 5 -5.33 11.49 -19.37
N GLN A 6 -4.42 10.56 -19.09
CA GLN A 6 -4.67 9.12 -19.03
C GLN A 6 -5.59 8.69 -17.90
N ARG A 7 -5.56 9.41 -16.76
CA ARG A 7 -6.30 9.05 -15.55
C ARG A 7 -7.82 8.99 -15.79
N PRO A 8 -8.47 10.01 -16.36
CA PRO A 8 -9.90 9.93 -16.67
C PRO A 8 -10.23 8.90 -17.75
N MET A 9 -9.33 8.66 -18.72
CA MET A 9 -9.57 7.67 -19.79
C MET A 9 -9.69 6.24 -19.26
N ILE A 10 -8.91 5.86 -18.24
CA ILE A 10 -8.94 4.50 -17.66
C ILE A 10 -9.89 4.35 -16.46
N ALA A 11 -10.47 5.45 -15.96
CA ALA A 11 -11.28 5.45 -14.75
C ALA A 11 -12.49 4.48 -14.81
N PRO A 12 -13.23 4.36 -15.93
CA PRO A 12 -14.34 3.40 -16.05
C PRO A 12 -13.85 1.94 -15.90
N LEU A 13 -12.72 1.60 -16.53
CA LEU A 13 -12.14 0.26 -16.48
C LEU A 13 -11.68 -0.09 -15.06
N THR A 14 -10.97 0.83 -14.38
CA THR A 14 -10.55 0.64 -12.99
C THR A 14 -11.75 0.49 -12.04
N SER A 15 -12.82 1.27 -12.25
CA SER A 15 -14.04 1.18 -11.44
C SER A 15 -14.76 -0.16 -11.63
N ALA A 16 -14.86 -0.65 -12.87
CA ALA A 16 -15.46 -1.94 -13.17
C ALA A 16 -14.62 -3.12 -12.66
N GLY A 17 -13.29 -3.03 -12.77
CA GLY A 17 -12.36 -4.02 -12.21
C GLY A 17 -12.46 -4.12 -10.69
N ALA A 18 -12.51 -2.99 -9.99
CA ALA A 18 -12.70 -2.93 -8.54
C ALA A 18 -14.00 -3.63 -8.08
N LYS A 19 -15.13 -3.33 -8.74
CA LYS A 19 -16.43 -3.95 -8.43
C LYS A 19 -16.43 -5.47 -8.63
N GLN A 20 -15.67 -5.96 -9.61
CA GLN A 20 -15.60 -7.39 -9.94
C GLN A 20 -14.42 -8.12 -9.28
N ASN A 21 -13.67 -7.44 -8.39
CA ASN A 21 -12.47 -7.97 -7.76
C ASN A 21 -11.39 -8.46 -8.75
N GLN A 22 -11.26 -7.77 -9.89
CA GLN A 22 -10.30 -8.04 -10.95
C GLN A 22 -9.08 -7.11 -10.84
N ALA A 23 -8.04 -7.61 -10.18
CA ALA A 23 -6.86 -6.81 -9.83
C ALA A 23 -6.07 -6.32 -11.05
N GLU A 24 -6.12 -7.03 -12.18
CA GLU A 24 -5.39 -6.66 -13.41
C GLU A 24 -5.85 -5.33 -14.03
N PHE A 25 -7.05 -4.86 -13.67
CA PHE A 25 -7.60 -3.59 -14.15
C PHE A 25 -7.49 -2.46 -13.13
N MET A 26 -6.86 -2.71 -11.98
CA MET A 26 -6.73 -1.74 -10.89
C MET A 26 -5.37 -1.03 -10.89
N GLN A 27 -5.33 0.12 -10.22
CA GLN A 27 -4.10 0.87 -9.97
C GLN A 27 -3.47 0.36 -8.67
N LEU A 28 -2.71 -0.73 -8.77
CA LEU A 28 -2.12 -1.47 -7.63
C LEU A 28 -0.87 -0.78 -7.07
N TRP A 29 -1.02 0.42 -6.51
CA TRP A 29 0.09 1.13 -5.88
C TRP A 29 0.70 0.36 -4.72
N ALA A 30 1.97 -0.01 -4.84
CA ALA A 30 2.73 -0.65 -3.78
C ALA A 30 4.23 -0.35 -3.94
N GLY A 31 4.94 -0.24 -2.81
CA GLY A 31 6.41 -0.17 -2.81
C GLY A 31 7.05 -1.55 -3.01
N GLN A 32 8.37 -1.60 -3.22
CA GLN A 32 9.10 -2.84 -3.49
C GLN A 32 8.98 -3.89 -2.36
N ALA A 33 8.86 -3.44 -1.11
CA ALA A 33 8.75 -4.31 0.08
C ALA A 33 7.30 -4.75 0.40
N ALA A 34 6.36 -4.68 -0.56
CA ALA A 34 4.94 -4.98 -0.33
C ALA A 34 4.67 -6.35 0.28
N ARG A 35 5.53 -7.35 0.03
CA ARG A 35 5.42 -8.71 0.60
C ARG A 35 5.58 -8.76 2.13
N LEU A 36 6.11 -7.70 2.75
CA LEU A 36 6.25 -7.59 4.21
C LEU A 36 5.02 -6.97 4.89
N ALA A 37 4.00 -6.57 4.12
CA ALA A 37 2.78 -6.01 4.66
C ALA A 37 2.04 -7.01 5.55
N LYS A 38 1.43 -6.52 6.63
CA LYS A 38 0.63 -7.31 7.58
C LYS A 38 -0.75 -6.68 7.73
N ALA A 39 -1.78 -7.52 7.82
CA ALA A 39 -3.11 -7.11 8.22
C ALA A 39 -3.13 -6.99 9.75
N GLU A 40 -3.00 -5.77 10.27
CA GLU A 40 -3.00 -5.46 11.70
C GLU A 40 -3.55 -4.03 11.92
N PRO A 41 -4.06 -3.69 13.12
CA PRO A 41 -4.44 -2.32 13.43
C PRO A 41 -3.26 -1.36 13.25
N ALA A 42 -3.51 -0.16 12.76
CA ALA A 42 -2.46 0.82 12.48
C ALA A 42 -1.62 1.16 13.74
N ALA A 43 -2.25 1.21 14.91
CA ALA A 43 -1.57 1.46 16.18
C ALA A 43 -0.54 0.37 16.52
N GLU A 44 -0.91 -0.90 16.35
CA GLU A 44 0.00 -2.03 16.61
C GLU A 44 1.17 -2.07 15.65
N LYS A 45 0.92 -1.79 14.36
CA LYS A 45 1.99 -1.66 13.37
C LYS A 45 3.01 -0.61 13.79
N THR A 46 2.54 0.58 14.17
CA THR A 46 3.40 1.69 14.58
C THR A 46 4.22 1.33 15.82
N ARG A 47 3.57 0.81 16.87
CA ARG A 47 4.25 0.37 18.09
C ARG A 47 5.33 -0.66 17.79
N ARG A 48 4.98 -1.73 17.06
CA ARG A 48 5.90 -2.80 16.68
C ARG A 48 7.10 -2.30 15.86
N LEU A 49 6.88 -1.35 14.95
CA LEU A 49 7.96 -0.76 14.15
C LEU A 49 8.91 0.08 15.01
N MET A 50 8.38 0.84 15.97
CA MET A 50 9.18 1.63 16.90
C MET A 50 9.99 0.75 17.85
N GLU A 51 9.37 -0.25 18.48
CA GLU A 51 10.06 -1.22 19.34
C GLU A 51 11.20 -1.94 18.60
N ALA A 52 10.95 -2.35 17.35
CA ALA A 52 11.97 -2.96 16.51
C ALA A 52 13.12 -2.00 16.19
N ALA A 53 12.82 -0.72 15.93
CA ALA A 53 13.83 0.30 15.67
C ALA A 53 14.66 0.62 16.93
N GLU A 54 14.05 0.75 18.10
CA GLU A 54 14.74 1.00 19.37
C GLU A 54 15.69 -0.13 19.72
N LYS A 55 15.23 -1.38 19.55
CA LYS A 55 16.07 -2.57 19.72
C LYS A 55 17.26 -2.58 18.76
N LEU A 56 17.06 -2.20 17.50
CA LEU A 56 18.14 -2.09 16.51
C LEU A 56 19.14 -0.99 16.85
N LEU A 57 18.67 0.10 17.49
CA LEU A 57 19.50 1.22 17.91
C LEU A 57 20.15 1.01 19.29
N GLY A 58 19.90 -0.12 19.97
CA GLY A 58 20.45 -0.43 21.28
C GLY A 58 19.91 0.44 22.41
N LYS A 59 18.70 1.02 22.26
CA LYS A 59 18.04 1.73 23.35
C LYS A 59 17.46 0.70 24.31
N GLU A 60 17.82 0.81 25.59
CA GLU A 60 17.19 0.04 26.65
C GLU A 60 15.74 0.53 26.82
N THR A 61 14.79 -0.42 26.78
CA THR A 61 13.35 -0.17 26.92
C THR A 61 12.98 0.25 28.33
#